data_AF-A0A924UZZ3-F1
#
_entry.id   AF-A0A924UZZ3-F1
#
_cell.length_a   1.000
_cell.length_b   1.000
_cell.length_c   1.000
_cell.angle_alpha   90.00
_cell.angle_beta   90.00
_cell.angle_gamma   90.00
#
_symmetry.space_group_name_H-M   'P 1'
#
loop_
_entity.id
_entity.type
_entity.pdbx_description
1 polymer ?
#
loop_
_entity_poly.entity_id
_entity_poly.type
_entity_poly.pdbx_seq_one_letter_code
_entity_poly.pdbx_strand_id
1 'polypeptide(L)'
;HRITVNGNLNKYEFLITLLHELAHLLTFEQYKNQVEPHGKEWKNSYSKLLIDFVQRKIFPPEIEKALEKSIINPAATANGETELLSVLRKFNPHKKEGCLTIEELEDGSIFQTENKKVFKKVGKKRKRYECVELSTGLVYSFSALSEVKVVEGS
;
A
#
# COMPACT_ATOMS: atom_id res chain seq x y z
N HIS A 1 4.28 -22.23 1.54
CA HIS A 1 4.18 -20.77 1.33
C HIS A 1 4.43 -20.45 -0.13
N ARG A 2 3.49 -19.79 -0.82
CA ARG A 2 3.68 -19.26 -2.18
C ARG A 2 3.52 -17.75 -2.09
N ILE A 3 4.62 -17.02 -2.31
CA ILE A 3 4.64 -15.57 -2.25
C ILE A 3 4.41 -15.05 -3.68
N THR A 4 3.32 -14.33 -3.91
CA THR A 4 3.08 -13.61 -5.17
C THR A 4 3.35 -12.14 -4.96
N VAL A 5 4.36 -11.61 -5.64
CA VAL A 5 4.73 -10.19 -5.61
C VAL A 5 4.40 -9.56 -6.96
N ASN A 6 3.85 -8.35 -6.98
CA ASN A 6 3.65 -7.61 -8.23
C ASN A 6 5.00 -7.37 -8.92
N GLY A 7 5.13 -7.68 -10.21
CA GLY A 7 6.39 -7.51 -10.95
C GLY A 7 6.86 -6.06 -11.11
N ASN A 8 6.06 -5.08 -10.68
CA ASN A 8 6.31 -3.65 -10.81
C ASN A 8 6.69 -2.96 -9.49
N LEU A 9 6.94 -3.72 -8.41
CA LEU A 9 7.36 -3.12 -7.15
C LEU A 9 8.77 -2.51 -7.27
N ASN A 10 8.98 -1.34 -6.68
CA ASN A 10 10.34 -0.85 -6.47
C ASN A 10 11.09 -1.76 -5.48
N LYS A 11 12.43 -1.69 -5.49
CA LYS A 11 13.29 -2.57 -4.69
C LYS A 11 13.01 -2.54 -3.18
N TYR A 12 12.55 -1.41 -2.65
CA TYR A 12 12.25 -1.27 -1.22
C TYR A 12 10.91 -1.91 -0.87
N GLU A 13 9.89 -1.70 -1.70
CA GLU A 13 8.57 -2.31 -1.53
C GLU A 13 8.66 -3.84 -1.69
N PHE A 14 9.49 -4.32 -2.62
CA PHE A 14 9.82 -5.74 -2.73
C PHE A 14 10.45 -6.29 -1.46
N LEU A 15 11.48 -5.62 -0.93
CA LEU A 15 12.17 -6.05 0.28
C LEU A 15 11.23 -6.10 1.50
N ILE A 16 10.42 -5.06 1.70
CA ILE A 16 9.46 -5.01 2.81
C ILE A 16 8.43 -6.14 2.68
N THR A 17 7.92 -6.39 1.47
CA THR A 17 7.02 -7.53 1.20
C THR A 17 7.71 -8.87 1.48
N LEU A 18 8.98 -9.03 1.09
CA LEU A 18 9.74 -10.22 1.40
C LEU A 18 9.90 -10.43 2.91
N LEU A 19 10.19 -9.37 3.67
CA LEU A 19 10.30 -9.43 5.13
C LEU A 19 8.97 -9.78 5.80
N HIS A 20 7.83 -9.32 5.27
CA HIS A 20 6.50 -9.69 5.73
C HIS A 20 6.28 -11.21 5.64
N GLU A 21 6.61 -11.79 4.49
CA GLU A 21 6.44 -13.21 4.24
C GLU A 21 7.47 -14.06 4.99
N LEU A 22 8.69 -13.56 5.15
CA LEU A 22 9.70 -14.19 6.01
C LEU A 22 9.23 -14.21 7.47
N ALA A 23 8.56 -13.16 7.95
CA ALA A 23 7.99 -13.16 9.29
C ALA A 23 6.91 -14.24 9.47
N HIS A 24 6.07 -14.49 8.45
CA HIS A 24 5.14 -15.63 8.47
C HIS A 24 5.88 -16.96 8.59
N LEU A 25 6.92 -17.16 7.78
CA LEU A 25 7.71 -18.38 7.81
C LEU A 25 8.37 -18.60 9.19
N LEU A 26 9.04 -17.58 9.73
CA LEU A 26 9.71 -17.68 11.04
C LEU A 26 8.70 -17.95 12.17
N THR A 27 7.54 -17.29 12.13
CA THR A 27 6.47 -17.52 13.11
C THR A 27 5.93 -18.94 13.01
N PHE A 28 5.69 -19.44 11.80
CA PHE A 28 5.27 -20.81 11.57
C PHE A 28 6.33 -21.83 12.03
N GLU A 29 7.62 -21.58 11.79
CA GLU A 29 8.67 -22.48 12.25
C GLU A 29 8.72 -22.58 13.78
N GLN A 30 8.50 -21.46 14.47
CA GLN A 30 8.55 -21.42 15.94
C GLN A 30 7.26 -21.92 16.61
N TYR A 31 6.09 -21.54 16.10
CA TYR A 31 4.80 -21.76 16.76
C TYR A 31 3.87 -22.73 16.02
N LYS A 32 4.21 -23.09 14.78
CA LYS A 32 3.36 -23.90 13.87
C LYS A 32 1.98 -23.25 13.74
N ASN A 33 0.91 -24.04 13.72
CA ASN A 33 -0.47 -23.54 13.57
C ASN A 33 -1.12 -23.15 14.91
N GLN A 34 -0.34 -22.88 15.96
CA GLN A 34 -0.89 -22.59 17.30
C GLN A 34 -1.19 -21.12 17.52
N VAL A 35 -0.82 -20.25 16.58
CA VAL A 35 -0.94 -18.80 16.70
C VAL A 35 -1.65 -18.23 15.48
N GLU A 36 -2.35 -17.13 15.70
CA GLU A 36 -3.10 -16.47 14.64
C GLU A 36 -2.15 -15.84 13.60
N PRO A 37 -2.49 -15.94 12.31
CA PRO A 37 -1.83 -15.15 11.26
C PRO A 37 -1.87 -13.67 11.61
N HIS A 38 -0.73 -13.00 11.49
CA HIS A 38 -0.57 -11.58 11.85
C HIS A 38 -0.89 -11.24 13.32
N GLY A 39 -0.92 -12.26 14.19
CA GLY A 39 -1.05 -12.15 15.64
C GLY A 39 0.18 -11.56 16.32
N LYS A 40 0.19 -11.60 17.66
CA LYS A 40 1.26 -10.98 18.47
C LYS A 40 2.64 -11.53 18.12
N GLU A 41 2.74 -12.83 17.90
CA GLU A 41 3.96 -13.56 17.59
C GLU A 41 4.50 -13.17 16.22
N TRP A 42 3.62 -13.08 15.22
CA TRP A 42 3.97 -12.59 13.90
C TRP A 42 4.43 -11.13 13.94
N LYS A 43 3.70 -10.26 14.64
CA LYS A 43 4.07 -8.85 14.79
C LYS A 43 5.46 -8.71 15.42
N ASN A 44 5.74 -9.46 16.49
CA ASN A 44 7.05 -9.47 17.12
C ASN A 44 8.15 -9.92 16.16
N SER A 45 7.92 -10.98 15.39
CA SER A 45 8.88 -11.48 14.40
C SER A 45 9.13 -10.46 13.29
N TYR A 46 8.07 -9.84 12.77
CA TYR A 46 8.18 -8.85 11.71
C TYR A 46 8.85 -7.56 12.19
N SER A 47 8.49 -7.05 13.38
CA SER A 47 9.16 -5.88 13.98
C SER A 47 10.66 -6.11 14.17
N LYS A 48 11.09 -7.30 14.63
CA LYS A 48 12.52 -7.64 14.75
C LYS A 48 13.24 -7.61 13.41
N LEU A 49 12.66 -8.23 12.38
CA LEU A 49 13.21 -8.19 11.02
C LEU A 49 13.33 -6.75 10.50
N LEU A 50 12.30 -5.92 10.68
CA LEU A 50 12.33 -4.52 10.25
C LEU A 50 13.43 -3.73 10.99
N ILE A 51 13.56 -3.90 12.31
CA ILE A 51 14.62 -3.25 13.11
C ILE A 51 16.01 -3.65 12.58
N ASP A 52 16.26 -4.94 12.40
CA ASP A 52 17.56 -5.43 11.94
C ASP A 52 17.93 -4.87 10.57
N PHE A 53 16.96 -4.77 9.65
CA PHE A 53 17.19 -4.24 8.30
C PHE A 53 17.32 -2.72 8.28
N VAL A 54 16.56 -1.99 9.10
CA VAL A 54 16.72 -0.53 9.27
C VAL A 54 18.08 -0.19 9.85
N GLN A 55 18.57 -0.94 10.85
CA GLN A 55 19.88 -0.71 11.45
C GLN A 55 21.05 -0.93 10.46
N ARG A 56 20.85 -1.73 9.43
CA ARG A 56 21.84 -1.96 8.35
C ARG A 56 21.95 -0.78 7.36
N LYS A 57 21.15 0.28 7.52
CA LYS A 57 21.19 1.49 6.67
C LYS A 57 21.04 1.23 5.17
N ILE A 58 20.19 0.26 4.84
CA ILE A 58 19.86 -0.11 3.46
C ILE A 58 18.71 0.72 2.87
N PHE A 59 17.90 1.33 3.74
CA PHE A 59 16.74 2.11 3.36
C PHE A 59 17.12 3.60 3.30
N PRO A 60 16.58 4.35 2.32
CA PRO A 60 16.63 5.82 2.34
C PRO A 60 16.03 6.38 3.63
N PRO A 61 16.51 7.54 4.12
CA PRO A 61 16.04 8.12 5.39
C PRO A 61 14.53 8.32 5.48
N GLU A 62 13.86 8.66 4.37
CA GLU A 62 12.40 8.83 4.37
C GLU A 62 11.65 7.50 4.52
N ILE A 63 12.20 6.40 4.01
CA ILE A 63 11.63 5.06 4.22
C ILE A 63 11.90 4.59 5.64
N GLU A 64 13.11 4.81 6.18
CA GLU A 64 13.42 4.47 7.59
C GLU A 64 12.42 5.15 8.54
N LYS A 65 12.20 6.46 8.37
CA LYS A 65 11.24 7.23 9.16
C LYS A 65 9.82 6.70 9.05
N ALA A 66 9.39 6.30 7.84
CA ALA A 66 8.06 5.72 7.65
C ALA A 66 7.92 4.34 8.32
N LEU A 67 9.00 3.55 8.33
CA LEU A 67 9.05 2.22 8.95
C LEU A 67 9.03 2.25 10.48
N GLU A 68 9.46 3.34 11.14
CA GLU A 68 9.40 3.47 12.61
C GLU A 68 7.99 3.21 13.16
N LYS A 69 6.95 3.70 12.46
CA LYS A 69 5.55 3.46 12.82
C LYS A 69 5.16 2.01 12.62
N SER A 70 5.56 1.41 11.50
CA SER A 70 5.34 -0.01 11.19
C SER A 70 6.02 -0.93 12.18
N ILE A 71 7.21 -0.58 12.68
CA ILE A 71 7.92 -1.35 13.71
C ILE A 71 7.10 -1.43 15.00
N ILE A 72 6.46 -0.34 15.43
CA ILE A 72 5.70 -0.28 16.67
C ILE A 72 4.39 -1.08 16.57
N ASN A 73 3.68 -0.98 15.45
CA ASN A 73 2.46 -1.74 15.22
C ASN A 73 2.33 -2.15 13.76
N PRO A 74 2.93 -3.28 13.37
CA PRO A 74 2.93 -3.70 11.99
C PRO A 74 1.51 -4.04 11.52
N ALA A 75 1.13 -3.51 10.37
CA ALA A 75 -0.15 -3.85 9.78
C ALA A 75 -0.06 -5.18 9.01
N ALA A 76 -1.14 -5.95 9.03
CA ALA A 76 -1.28 -7.14 8.20
C ALA A 76 -1.40 -6.82 6.70
N THR A 77 -1.75 -5.58 6.35
CA THR A 77 -1.98 -5.17 4.96
C THR A 77 -1.39 -3.80 4.67
N ALA A 78 -0.99 -3.61 3.41
CA ALA A 78 -0.55 -2.36 2.83
C ALA A 78 -1.52 -1.19 3.11
N ASN A 79 -2.84 -1.45 3.15
CA ASN A 79 -3.86 -0.44 3.45
C ASN A 79 -3.78 0.12 4.89
N GLY A 80 -3.18 -0.63 5.82
CA GLY A 80 -2.92 -0.14 7.18
C GLY A 80 -1.80 0.91 7.23
N GLU A 81 -0.96 0.97 6.20
CA GLU A 81 0.29 1.73 6.15
C GLU A 81 0.30 2.72 4.97
N THR A 82 -0.78 3.48 4.81
CA THR A 82 -0.93 4.46 3.72
C THR A 82 0.25 5.42 3.61
N GLU A 83 0.85 5.79 4.75
CA GLU A 83 2.03 6.65 4.81
C GLU A 83 3.28 5.97 4.24
N LEU A 84 3.57 4.72 4.65
CA LEU A 84 4.71 3.96 4.13
C LEU A 84 4.58 3.73 2.63
N LEU A 85 3.39 3.33 2.16
CA LEU A 85 3.13 3.14 0.73
C LEU A 85 3.32 4.43 -0.09
N SER A 86 2.88 5.57 0.45
CA SER A 86 3.06 6.87 -0.20
C SER A 86 4.55 7.20 -0.37
N VAL A 87 5.35 6.96 0.67
CA VAL A 87 6.82 7.14 0.60
C VAL A 87 7.44 6.17 -0.40
N LEU A 88 7.09 4.89 -0.34
CA LEU A 88 7.65 3.86 -1.25
C LEU A 88 7.39 4.17 -2.72
N ARG A 89 6.22 4.71 -3.05
CA ARG A 89 5.87 5.09 -4.44
C ARG A 89 6.75 6.18 -5.03
N LYS A 90 7.38 7.03 -4.21
CA LYS A 90 8.37 8.00 -4.70
C LYS A 90 9.58 7.32 -5.35
N PHE A 91 9.83 6.05 -5.02
CA PHE A 91 10.92 5.24 -5.55
C PHE A 91 10.51 4.36 -6.74
N ASN A 92 9.29 4.51 -7.26
CA ASN A 92 8.88 3.81 -8.47
C ASN A 92 9.66 4.36 -9.68
N PRO A 93 10.29 3.50 -10.50
CA PRO A 93 11.18 3.94 -11.59
C PRO A 93 10.45 4.69 -12.71
N HIS A 94 9.15 4.44 -12.87
CA HIS A 94 8.31 5.10 -13.87
C HIS A 94 6.99 5.53 -13.23
N LYS A 95 6.73 6.84 -13.22
CA LYS A 95 5.34 7.32 -13.07
C LYS A 95 4.65 7.11 -14.40
N LYS A 96 3.48 6.44 -14.41
CA LYS A 96 2.67 6.34 -15.62
C LYS A 96 2.28 7.76 -16.04
N GLU A 97 2.74 8.18 -17.21
CA GLU A 97 2.46 9.51 -17.75
C GLU A 97 0.93 9.69 -17.90
N GLY A 98 0.42 10.83 -17.42
CA GLY A 98 -1.02 11.12 -17.38
C GLY A 98 -1.84 10.38 -16.32
N CYS A 99 -1.20 9.65 -15.39
CA CYS A 99 -1.89 9.10 -14.22
C CYS A 99 -1.67 9.96 -12.97
N LEU A 100 -2.74 10.20 -12.22
CA LEU A 100 -2.73 10.80 -10.89
C LEU A 100 -3.29 9.82 -9.87
N THR A 101 -3.01 10.04 -8.60
CA THR A 101 -3.69 9.35 -7.51
C THR A 101 -5.02 10.02 -7.18
N ILE A 102 -5.97 9.25 -6.63
CA ILE A 102 -7.27 9.79 -6.21
C ILE A 102 -7.13 10.93 -5.19
N GLU A 103 -6.12 10.89 -4.32
CA GLU A 103 -5.86 11.97 -3.36
C GLU A 103 -5.47 13.29 -4.04
N GLU A 104 -4.78 13.23 -5.18
CA GLU A 104 -4.35 14.42 -5.95
C GLU A 104 -5.49 15.08 -6.75
N LEU A 105 -6.62 14.39 -6.98
CA LEU A 105 -7.75 14.95 -7.71
C LEU A 105 -8.58 15.92 -6.85
N GLU A 106 -9.21 16.92 -7.45
CA GLU A 106 -10.22 17.74 -6.76
C GLU A 106 -11.57 17.01 -6.69
N ASP A 107 -12.37 17.27 -5.66
CA ASP A 107 -13.74 16.77 -5.61
C ASP A 107 -14.53 17.30 -6.81
N GLY A 108 -15.28 16.42 -7.46
CA GLY A 108 -15.96 16.68 -8.72
C GLY A 108 -15.17 16.29 -9.98
N SER A 109 -13.87 16.02 -9.86
CA SER A 109 -13.03 15.55 -10.97
C SER A 109 -13.54 14.21 -11.53
N ILE A 110 -13.50 14.07 -12.86
CA ILE A 110 -13.85 12.84 -13.57
C ILE A 110 -12.58 12.10 -13.96
N PHE A 111 -12.55 10.79 -13.73
CA PHE A 111 -11.39 9.96 -14.01
C PHE A 111 -11.79 8.58 -14.54
N GLN A 112 -10.85 7.94 -15.25
CA GLN A 112 -10.97 6.61 -15.77
C GLN A 112 -9.99 5.66 -15.06
N THR A 113 -10.48 4.49 -14.67
CA THR A 113 -9.68 3.39 -14.11
C THR A 113 -9.10 2.50 -15.22
N GLU A 114 -8.14 1.63 -14.90
CA GLU A 114 -7.49 0.76 -15.90
C GLU A 114 -8.47 -0.15 -16.67
N ASN A 115 -9.58 -0.54 -16.04
CA ASN A 115 -10.67 -1.29 -16.69
C ASN A 115 -11.63 -0.42 -17.51
N LYS A 116 -11.24 0.82 -17.86
CA LYS A 116 -11.97 1.78 -18.69
C LYS A 116 -13.28 2.32 -18.09
N LYS A 117 -13.64 1.95 -16.87
CA LYS A 117 -14.78 2.53 -16.15
C LYS A 117 -14.50 3.99 -15.76
N VAL A 118 -15.52 4.82 -15.82
CA VAL A 118 -15.42 6.27 -15.56
C VAL A 118 -16.16 6.62 -14.28
N PHE A 119 -15.51 7.39 -13.43
CA PHE A 119 -16.00 7.78 -12.13
C PHE A 119 -15.86 9.28 -11.90
N LYS A 120 -16.70 9.82 -11.01
CA LYS A 120 -16.57 11.17 -10.47
C LYS A 120 -16.18 11.09 -9.00
N LYS A 121 -15.13 11.80 -8.59
CA LYS A 121 -14.73 11.93 -7.18
C LYS A 121 -15.78 12.74 -6.43
N VAL A 122 -16.26 12.23 -5.30
CA VAL A 122 -17.27 12.91 -4.46
C VAL A 122 -16.62 13.54 -3.23
N GLY A 123 -15.79 12.79 -2.53
CA GLY A 123 -15.16 13.27 -1.30
C GLY A 123 -14.39 12.19 -0.54
N LYS A 124 -13.79 12.58 0.58
CA LYS A 124 -13.02 11.69 1.46
C LYS A 124 -13.89 11.22 2.64
N LYS A 125 -13.92 9.91 2.87
CA LYS A 125 -14.54 9.27 4.04
C LYS A 125 -13.50 8.48 4.82
N ARG A 126 -13.07 9.05 5.95
CA ARG A 126 -11.97 8.53 6.77
C ARG A 126 -10.67 8.40 5.94
N LYS A 127 -10.25 7.17 5.60
CA LYS A 127 -9.03 6.88 4.84
C LYS A 127 -9.26 6.63 3.35
N ARG A 128 -10.52 6.59 2.90
CA ARG A 128 -10.89 6.24 1.52
C ARG A 128 -11.68 7.35 0.86
N TYR A 129 -11.75 7.33 -0.45
CA TYR A 129 -12.49 8.30 -1.24
C TYR A 129 -13.73 7.65 -1.82
N GLU A 130 -14.87 8.34 -1.72
CA GLU A 130 -16.11 7.92 -2.36
C GLU A 130 -16.13 8.51 -3.78
N CYS A 131 -16.44 7.65 -4.74
CA CYS A 131 -16.54 8.03 -6.15
C CYS A 131 -17.76 7.34 -6.77
N VAL A 132 -18.47 8.04 -7.65
CA VAL A 132 -19.67 7.52 -8.32
C VAL A 132 -19.29 7.06 -9.72
N GLU A 133 -19.63 5.81 -10.08
CA GLU A 133 -19.50 5.32 -11.46
C GLU A 133 -20.53 6.01 -12.35
N LEU A 134 -20.09 6.71 -13.39
CA LEU A 134 -21.00 7.53 -14.20
C LEU A 134 -22.01 6.72 -15.02
N SER A 135 -21.68 5.49 -15.40
CA SER A 135 -22.58 4.64 -16.19
C SER A 135 -23.70 3.99 -15.39
N THR A 136 -23.52 3.81 -14.07
CA THR A 136 -24.46 3.06 -13.21
C THR A 136 -25.03 3.90 -12.06
N GLY A 137 -24.38 5.02 -11.71
CA GLY A 137 -24.71 5.80 -10.52
C GLY A 137 -24.29 5.16 -9.20
N LEU A 138 -23.64 3.99 -9.22
CA LEU A 138 -23.23 3.27 -8.02
C LEU A 138 -22.02 3.96 -7.35
N VAL A 139 -22.02 3.96 -6.03
CA VAL A 139 -20.93 4.54 -5.20
C VAL A 139 -19.90 3.47 -4.89
N TYR A 140 -18.63 3.80 -5.13
CA TYR A 140 -17.47 2.95 -4.89
C TYR A 140 -16.46 3.63 -3.97
N SER A 141 -15.65 2.82 -3.29
CA SER A 141 -14.63 3.28 -2.35
C SER A 141 -13.21 3.05 -2.86
N PHE A 142 -12.49 4.13 -3.14
CA PHE A 142 -11.13 4.11 -3.66
C PHE A 142 -10.10 4.34 -2.55
N SER A 143 -8.92 3.72 -2.69
CA SER A 143 -7.75 4.05 -1.88
C SER A 143 -7.24 5.42 -2.30
N ALA A 144 -6.71 6.22 -1.36
CA ALA A 144 -6.03 7.50 -1.64
C ALA A 144 -4.99 7.35 -2.76
N LEU A 145 -4.30 6.22 -2.75
CA LEU A 145 -3.21 5.88 -3.65
C LEU A 145 -3.70 5.17 -4.94
N SER A 146 -4.99 5.09 -5.24
CA SER A 146 -5.42 4.45 -6.50
C SER A 146 -4.97 5.32 -7.68
N GLU A 147 -4.23 4.76 -8.64
CA GLU A 147 -3.80 5.48 -9.85
C GLU A 147 -4.94 5.49 -10.88
N VAL A 148 -5.23 6.66 -11.42
CA VAL A 148 -6.32 6.90 -12.38
C VAL A 148 -5.91 7.94 -13.41
N LYS A 149 -6.56 7.91 -14.58
CA LYS A 149 -6.36 8.91 -15.63
C LYS A 149 -7.47 9.95 -15.56
N VAL A 150 -7.12 11.23 -15.48
CA VAL A 150 -8.13 12.30 -15.56
C VAL A 150 -8.77 12.28 -16.95
N VAL A 151 -10.08 12.41 -16.98
CA VAL A 151 -10.83 12.61 -18.22
C VAL A 151 -11.23 14.07 -18.23
N GLU A 152 -10.63 14.88 -19.10
CA GLU A 152 -11.09 16.25 -19.32
C GLU A 152 -12.52 16.18 -19.86
N GLY A 153 -13.44 16.85 -19.16
CA GLY A 153 -14.79 17.04 -19.67
C GLY A 153 -14.73 18.00 -20.85
N SER A 154 -14.95 17.47 -22.05
CA SER A 154 -15.34 18.26 -23.23
C SER A 154 -16.69 18.93 -23.02
#